data_AF-A0A2D7JG25-F1
#
_entry.id   AF-A0A2D7JG25-F1
#
_cell.length_a   1.000
_cell.length_b   1.000
_cell.length_c   1.000
_cell.angle_alpha   90.00
_cell.angle_beta   90.00
_cell.angle_gamma   90.00
#
_symmetry.space_group_name_H-M   'P 1'
#
loop_
_entity.id
_entity.type
_entity.pdbx_description
1 polymer ?
#
loop_
_entity_poly.entity_id
_entity_poly.type
_entity_poly.pdbx_seq_one_letter_code
_entity_poly.pdbx_strand_id
1 'polypeptide(L)' 'MNEWTDEFIDQAQQELTAMVKDWQYDFGASDEECSAMLLWMVLRLKPDLKLGPDLMKGESA' A
#
# COMPACT_ATOMS: atom_id res chain seq x y z
N MET A 1 7.55 5.53 21.85
CA MET A 1 7.18 4.50 20.86
C MET A 1 5.68 4.40 21.02
N ASN A 2 4.90 5.01 20.13
CA ASN A 2 3.44 4.95 20.24
C ASN A 2 3.08 3.46 20.31
N GLU A 3 2.35 3.06 21.34
CA GLU A 3 1.89 1.68 21.46
C GLU A 3 1.14 1.35 20.16
N TRP A 4 1.39 0.17 19.62
CA TRP A 4 0.65 -0.38 18.49
C TRP A 4 -0.76 -0.75 18.99
N THR A 5 -1.51 0.25 19.41
CA THR A 5 -2.90 0.11 19.83
C THR A 5 -3.77 0.00 18.58
N ASP A 6 -4.93 -0.64 18.73
CA ASP A 6 -5.91 -0.75 17.65
C ASP A 6 -6.29 0.64 17.11
N GLU A 7 -6.40 1.64 17.99
CA GLU A 7 -6.66 3.04 17.61
C GLU A 7 -5.54 3.65 16.75
N PHE A 8 -4.26 3.37 17.06
CA PHE A 8 -3.14 3.82 16.23
C PHE A 8 -3.13 3.12 14.87
N ILE A 9 -3.46 1.84 14.83
CA ILE A 9 -3.54 1.06 13.58
C ILE A 9 -4.67 1.58 12.69
N ASP A 10 -5.85 1.81 13.27
CA ASP A 10 -7.02 2.32 12.54
C ASP A 10 -6.75 3.73 11.99
N GLN A 11 -6.15 4.61 12.79
CA GLN A 11 -5.74 5.95 12.37
C GLN A 11 -4.74 5.88 11.21
N ALA A 12 -3.70 5.05 11.31
CA ALA A 12 -2.70 4.89 10.27
C ALA A 12 -3.29 4.31 8.97
N GLN A 13 -4.24 3.39 9.07
CA GLN A 13 -4.95 2.84 7.91
C GLN A 13 -5.83 3.89 7.21
N GLN A 14 -6.54 4.73 7.97
CA GLN A 14 -7.33 5.81 7.42
C GLN A 14 -6.47 6.85 6.70
N GLU A 15 -5.36 7.26 7.31
CA GLU A 15 -4.42 8.22 6.72
C GLU A 15 -3.79 7.68 5.43
N LEU A 16 -3.39 6.40 5.44
CA LEU A 16 -2.85 5.74 4.24
C LEU A 16 -3.93 5.66 3.13
N THR A 17 -5.17 5.30 3.48
CA THR A 17 -6.27 5.21 2.52
C THR A 17 -6.59 6.56 1.90
N ALA A 18 -6.57 7.65 2.68
CA ALA A 18 -6.77 8.99 2.18
C ALA A 18 -5.64 9.42 1.23
N MET A 19 -4.38 9.17 1.61
CA MET A 19 -3.22 9.46 0.77
C MET A 19 -3.28 8.72 -0.57
N VAL A 20 -3.68 7.44 -0.58
CA VAL A 20 -3.85 6.66 -1.81
C VAL A 20 -4.97 7.21 -2.67
N LYS A 21 -6.11 7.61 -2.09
CA LYS A 21 -7.23 8.20 -2.83
C LYS A 21 -6.86 9.54 -3.49
N ASP A 22 -6.14 10.39 -2.77
CA ASP A 22 -5.65 11.66 -3.32
C ASP A 22 -4.67 11.39 -4.48
N TRP A 23 -3.79 10.39 -4.34
CA TRP A 23 -2.91 9.96 -5.43
C TRP A 23 -3.63 9.36 -6.63
N GLN A 24 -4.64 8.51 -6.42
CA GLN A 24 -5.46 7.97 -7.51
C GLN A 24 -6.19 9.08 -8.28
N TYR A 25 -6.65 10.11 -7.56
CA TYR A 25 -7.27 11.29 -8.16
C TYR A 25 -6.27 12.07 -9.04
N ASP A 26 -5.02 12.21 -8.59
CA ASP A 26 -3.98 12.98 -9.30
C ASP A 26 -3.32 12.22 -10.47
N PHE A 27 -3.20 10.89 -10.41
CA PHE A 27 -2.31 10.13 -11.30
C PHE A 27 -3.00 9.11 -12.24
N GLY A 28 -4.29 8.80 -12.10
CA GLY A 28 -5.02 7.92 -13.02
C GLY A 28 -5.60 6.65 -12.38
N ALA A 29 -6.75 6.24 -12.92
CA ALA A 29 -7.85 5.59 -12.18
C ALA A 29 -7.92 4.06 -12.26
N SER A 30 -6.87 3.37 -12.72
CA SER A 30 -6.89 1.91 -12.76
C SER A 30 -6.24 1.28 -11.53
N ASP A 31 -6.83 0.19 -11.05
CA ASP A 31 -6.29 -0.59 -9.92
C ASP A 31 -4.87 -1.09 -10.21
N GLU A 32 -4.54 -1.33 -11.48
CA GLU A 32 -3.21 -1.75 -11.94
C GLU A 32 -2.16 -0.64 -11.78
N GLU A 33 -2.46 0.59 -12.21
CA GLU A 33 -1.57 1.73 -12.06
C GLU A 33 -1.35 2.10 -10.58
N CYS A 34 -2.42 2.03 -9.78
CA CYS A 34 -2.33 2.27 -8.34
C CYS A 34 -1.49 1.20 -7.63
N SER A 35 -1.71 -0.09 -7.93
CA SER A 35 -0.97 -1.18 -7.30
C SER A 35 0.51 -1.20 -7.69
N ALA A 36 0.84 -0.89 -8.95
CA ALA A 36 2.23 -0.73 -9.41
C ALA A 36 2.94 0.42 -8.67
N MET A 37 2.25 1.52 -8.44
CA MET A 37 2.80 2.69 -7.75
C MET A 37 3.01 2.43 -6.25
N LEU A 38 2.07 1.77 -5.59
CA LEU A 38 2.23 1.33 -4.19
C LEU A 38 3.39 0.35 -4.04
N LEU A 39 3.51 -0.60 -4.96
CA LEU A 39 4.64 -1.53 -5.02
C LEU A 39 5.97 -0.79 -5.16
N TRP A 40 6.04 0.22 -6.05
CA TRP A 40 7.23 1.05 -6.22
C TRP A 40 7.61 1.80 -4.94
N MET A 41 6.65 2.39 -4.22
CA MET A 41 6.90 3.07 -2.95
C MET A 41 7.45 2.11 -1.88
N VAL A 42 6.85 0.93 -1.77
CA VAL A 42 7.28 -0.11 -0.81
C VAL A 42 8.73 -0.54 -1.07
N LEU A 43 9.09 -0.79 -2.34
CA LEU A 43 10.46 -1.14 -2.73
C LEU A 43 11.47 -0.02 -2.40
N ARG A 44 11.05 1.25 -2.53
CA ARG A 44 11.89 2.41 -2.23
C ARG A 44 12.10 2.62 -0.72
N LEU A 45 11.08 2.37 0.10
CA LEU A 45 11.15 2.53 1.55
C LEU A 45 11.84 1.37 2.25
N LYS A 46 11.75 0.16 1.68
CA LYS A 46 12.36 -1.08 2.21
C LYS A 46 13.10 -1.80 1.08
N PRO A 47 14.33 -1.38 0.74
CA PRO A 47 15.10 -2.00 -0.35
C PRO A 47 15.46 -3.46 -0.09
N ASP A 48 15.51 -3.88 1.18
CA ASP A 48 15.78 -5.27 1.58
C ASP A 48 14.51 -6.15 1.61
N LEU A 49 13.35 -5.59 1.25
CA LEU A 49 12.10 -6.34 1.24
C LEU A 49 12.13 -7.40 0.15
N LYS A 50 12.20 -8.66 0.58
CA LYS A 50 12.06 -9.80 -0.32
C LYS A 50 10.58 -10.07 -0.57
N LEU A 51 10.02 -9.43 -1.59
CA LEU A 51 8.70 -9.79 -2.09
C LEU A 51 8.82 -11.14 -2.80
N GLY A 52 8.30 -12.19 -2.16
CA GLY A 52 8.27 -13.53 -2.74
C GLY A 52 7.26 -13.62 -3.89
N PRO A 53 7.44 -14.58 -4.82
CA PRO A 53 6.53 -14.81 -5.94
C PRO A 53 5.08 -15.11 -5.52
N ASP A 54 4.86 -15.46 -4.25
CA ASP A 54 3.53 -15.75 -3.69
C ASP A 54 2.66 -14.49 -3.46
N LEU A 55 3.24 -13.28 -3.47
CA LEU A 55 2.47 -12.03 -3.35
C LEU A 55 1.68 -11.66 -4.60
N MET A 56 2.03 -12.22 -5.77
CA MET A 56 1.39 -11.94 -7.06
C MET A 56 0.37 -13.02 -7.47
N LYS A 57 0.17 -14.05 -6.64
CA LYS A 57 -0.93 -14.99 -6.82
C LYS A 57 -2.20 -14.34 -6.25
N GLY A 58 -2.85 -13.54 -7.08
CA GLY A 58 -4.27 -13.28 -6.89
C GLY A 58 -5.00 -14.62 -6.81
N GLU A 59 -5.80 -14.80 -5.78
CA GLU A 59 -6.74 -15.92 -5.70
C GLU A 59 -7.69 -15.81 -6.89
N SER A 60 -7.43 -16.59 -7.95
CA SER A 60 -8.48 -17.01 -8.86
C SER A 60 -9.36 -18.00 -8.10
N ALA A 61 -10.41 -17.48 -7.49
CA ALA A 61 -11.62 -18.24 -7.15
C ALA A 61 -12.68 -17.95 -8.22
#